data_AF-A0A3R6IKB5-F1
#
_entry.id   AF-A0A3R6IKB5-F1
#
_cell.length_a   1.000
_cell.length_b   1.000
_cell.length_c   1.000
_cell.angle_alpha   90.00
_cell.angle_beta   90.00
_cell.angle_gamma   90.00
#
_symmetry.space_group_name_H-M   'P 1'
#
loop_
_entity.id
_entity.type
_entity.pdbx_description
1 polymer ?
#
loop_
_entity_poly.entity_id
_entity_poly.type
_entity_poly.pdbx_seq_one_letter_code
_entity_poly.pdbx_strand_id
1 'polypeptide(L)'
;MDFINNQAISFYAEKRSYAVPYWFNHQKVNDSDMWSIQGSYAHLKENPKLKFCKEMNQLISQYNVAREGEVREKLAYELGIRYYQASCYGDCWYLTHYGKSVADSARTGEADFAAIAQDYLKVSKQSSNLTLRYHSLYALSSIGIDPWFKISYDANWNEQKLLQPQSAQYQAMMEWSQFSRQHPEIVDQYTTRCDVLKQFEKNL
;
A
#
# COMPACT_ATOMS: atom_id res chain seq x y z
N MET A 1 10.52 -16.73 -21.58
CA MET A 1 9.81 -15.45 -21.41
C MET A 1 8.43 -15.47 -22.05
N ASP A 2 8.23 -16.35 -23.03
CA ASP A 2 7.01 -16.51 -23.83
C ASP A 2 5.73 -16.66 -23.00
N PHE A 3 5.77 -17.36 -21.85
CA PHE A 3 4.57 -17.51 -21.01
C PHE A 3 4.04 -16.18 -20.46
N ILE A 4 4.87 -15.33 -19.85
CA ILE A 4 4.42 -14.05 -19.27
C ILE A 4 4.12 -13.04 -20.38
N ASN A 5 4.92 -13.02 -21.44
CA ASN A 5 4.72 -12.14 -22.58
C ASN A 5 3.48 -12.53 -23.41
N ASN A 6 2.83 -13.67 -23.14
CA ASN A 6 1.56 -14.05 -23.76
C ASN A 6 0.37 -13.92 -22.80
N GLN A 7 0.55 -13.19 -21.69
CA GLN A 7 -0.50 -12.94 -20.70
C GLN A 7 -0.78 -11.45 -20.58
N ALA A 8 -2.03 -11.12 -20.24
CA ALA A 8 -2.47 -9.75 -19.98
C ALA A 8 -1.69 -9.07 -18.84
N ILE A 9 -1.06 -9.86 -17.95
CA ILE A 9 -0.21 -9.33 -16.88
C ILE A 9 1.03 -8.58 -17.40
N SER A 10 1.50 -8.88 -18.61
CA SER A 10 2.69 -8.21 -19.19
C SER A 10 2.47 -6.71 -19.38
N PHE A 11 1.27 -6.32 -19.79
CA PHE A 11 0.86 -4.92 -19.96
C PHE A 11 0.92 -4.12 -18.65
N TYR A 12 0.47 -4.72 -17.55
CA TYR A 12 0.59 -4.11 -16.23
C TYR A 12 2.04 -4.05 -15.75
N ALA A 13 2.81 -5.12 -15.99
CA ALA A 13 4.19 -5.23 -15.55
C ALA A 13 5.16 -4.25 -16.24
N GLU A 14 4.86 -3.83 -17.47
CA GLU A 14 5.63 -2.82 -18.18
C GLU A 14 5.43 -1.41 -17.59
N LYS A 15 4.22 -1.10 -17.14
CA LYS A 15 3.82 0.25 -16.73
C LYS A 15 3.88 0.52 -15.23
N ARG A 16 4.05 -0.54 -14.41
CA ARG A 16 4.00 -0.44 -12.95
C ARG A 16 5.31 -0.87 -12.31
N SER A 17 5.65 -0.17 -11.22
CA SER A 17 6.81 -0.44 -10.39
C SER A 17 6.37 -0.75 -8.96
N TYR A 18 6.84 -1.89 -8.43
CA TYR A 18 6.58 -2.29 -7.05
C TYR A 18 7.43 -1.51 -6.02
N ALA A 19 8.29 -0.59 -6.47
CA ALA A 19 9.09 0.29 -5.60
C ALA A 19 8.44 1.66 -5.37
N VAL A 20 7.31 1.95 -6.05
CA VAL A 20 6.57 3.21 -5.87
C VAL A 20 5.62 3.05 -4.66
N PRO A 21 5.66 3.97 -3.67
CA PRO A 21 4.72 3.91 -2.55
C PRO A 21 3.28 4.14 -3.02
N TYR A 22 2.43 3.13 -2.85
CA TYR A 22 1.05 3.13 -3.32
C TYR A 22 0.23 4.31 -2.80
N TRP A 23 0.41 4.66 -1.52
CA TRP A 23 -0.31 5.74 -0.83
C TRP A 23 0.03 7.16 -1.34
N PHE A 24 1.16 7.34 -2.01
CA PHE A 24 1.54 8.62 -2.63
C PHE A 24 1.23 8.67 -4.13
N ASN A 25 1.30 7.52 -4.81
CA ASN A 25 1.08 7.49 -6.26
C ASN A 25 0.46 6.15 -6.69
N HIS A 26 -0.82 6.18 -7.04
CA HIS A 26 -1.49 5.07 -7.71
C HIS A 26 -1.09 5.04 -9.19
N GLN A 27 -0.46 3.93 -9.60
CA GLN A 27 0.01 3.72 -10.96
C GLN A 27 -1.13 3.23 -11.85
N LYS A 28 -2.08 4.15 -12.08
CA LYS A 28 -3.27 3.91 -12.91
C LYS A 28 -2.84 3.56 -14.32
N VAL A 29 -3.44 2.50 -14.84
CA VAL A 29 -3.30 2.09 -16.24
C VAL A 29 -4.70 2.12 -16.82
N ASN A 30 -4.84 2.64 -18.03
CA ASN A 30 -6.14 2.67 -18.68
C ASN A 30 -6.52 1.25 -19.13
N ASP A 31 -7.41 0.60 -18.39
CA ASP A 31 -7.83 -0.77 -18.70
C ASP A 31 -8.60 -0.86 -20.04
N SER A 32 -9.16 0.24 -20.56
CA SER A 32 -9.73 0.24 -21.92
C SER A 32 -8.68 -0.04 -22.99
N ASP A 33 -7.42 0.35 -22.72
CA ASP A 33 -6.30 0.06 -23.61
C ASP A 33 -5.96 -1.43 -23.61
N MET A 34 -6.30 -2.18 -22.55
CA MET A 34 -6.13 -3.64 -22.53
C MET A 34 -7.10 -4.32 -23.51
N TRP A 35 -8.32 -3.82 -23.60
CA TRP A 35 -9.36 -4.37 -24.49
C TRP A 35 -9.20 -3.96 -25.96
N SER A 36 -8.44 -2.89 -26.23
CA SER A 36 -8.07 -2.49 -27.59
C SER A 36 -6.80 -3.19 -28.11
N ILE A 37 -6.07 -3.89 -27.24
CA ILE A 37 -4.92 -4.72 -27.63
C ILE A 37 -5.43 -5.98 -28.33
N GLN A 38 -5.65 -5.86 -29.64
CA GLN A 38 -5.63 -6.99 -30.56
C GLN A 38 -4.18 -7.55 -30.63
N GLY A 39 -3.78 -8.33 -29.63
CA GLY A 39 -2.60 -9.21 -29.71
C GLY A 39 -1.22 -8.60 -29.41
N SER A 40 -1.10 -7.34 -29.00
CA SER A 40 0.20 -6.74 -28.61
C SER A 40 0.44 -6.76 -27.09
N TYR A 41 0.74 -7.93 -26.54
CA TYR A 41 1.28 -8.05 -25.19
C TYR A 41 2.63 -7.33 -25.06
N ALA A 42 2.96 -6.85 -23.86
CA ALA A 42 4.25 -6.19 -23.65
C ALA A 42 5.39 -7.23 -23.71
N HIS A 43 6.44 -6.91 -24.47
CA HIS A 43 7.63 -7.75 -24.56
C HIS A 43 8.58 -7.44 -23.41
N LEU A 44 8.33 -8.04 -22.25
CA LEU A 44 9.21 -7.87 -21.10
C LEU A 44 10.58 -8.50 -21.38
N LYS A 45 11.65 -7.79 -20.98
CA LYS A 45 13.03 -8.26 -21.10
C LYS A 45 13.41 -9.29 -20.04
N GLU A 46 12.69 -9.31 -18.93
CA GLU A 46 12.94 -10.19 -17.78
C GLU A 46 11.64 -10.61 -17.12
N ASN A 47 11.65 -11.74 -16.40
CA ASN A 47 10.48 -12.21 -15.68
C ASN A 47 10.26 -11.35 -14.42
N PRO A 48 9.17 -10.55 -14.35
CA PRO A 48 8.96 -9.61 -13.26
C PRO A 48 8.74 -10.32 -11.92
N LYS A 49 8.09 -11.50 -11.92
CA LYS A 49 7.89 -12.31 -10.71
C LYS A 49 9.22 -12.82 -10.17
N LEU A 50 10.07 -13.36 -11.06
CA LEU A 50 11.40 -13.86 -10.67
C LEU A 50 12.29 -12.74 -10.14
N LYS A 51 12.30 -11.59 -10.81
CA LYS A 51 13.05 -10.40 -10.36
C LYS A 51 12.59 -9.95 -8.99
N PHE A 52 11.28 -9.81 -8.81
CA PHE A 52 10.70 -9.44 -7.53
C PHE A 52 11.12 -10.41 -6.42
N CYS A 53 11.05 -11.73 -6.63
CA CYS A 53 11.50 -12.70 -5.64
C CYS A 53 12.98 -12.54 -5.26
N LYS A 54 13.86 -12.32 -6.25
CA LYS A 54 15.30 -12.11 -5.99
C LYS A 54 15.54 -10.85 -5.17
N GLU A 55 14.92 -9.74 -5.55
CA GLU A 55 15.06 -8.47 -4.85
C GLU A 55 14.46 -8.53 -3.44
N MET A 56 13.30 -9.16 -3.27
CA MET A 56 12.67 -9.35 -1.96
C MET A 56 13.57 -10.20 -1.05
N ASN A 57 14.11 -11.31 -1.53
CA ASN A 57 15.04 -12.13 -0.74
C ASN A 57 16.28 -11.35 -0.30
N GLN A 58 16.86 -10.54 -1.19
CA GLN A 58 17.98 -9.69 -0.86
C GLN A 58 17.60 -8.64 0.20
N LEU A 59 16.45 -7.99 0.04
CA LEU A 59 15.98 -6.94 0.95
C LEU A 59 15.63 -7.51 2.34
N ILE A 60 14.97 -8.67 2.39
CA ILE A 60 14.68 -9.40 3.64
C ILE A 60 15.99 -9.80 4.32
N SER A 61 16.97 -10.31 3.57
CA SER A 61 18.28 -10.66 4.13
C SER A 61 18.98 -9.44 4.75
N GLN A 62 18.93 -8.28 4.09
CA GLN A 62 19.49 -7.04 4.62
C GLN A 62 18.76 -6.59 5.88
N TYR A 63 17.43 -6.65 5.89
CA TYR A 63 16.61 -6.31 7.05
C TYR A 63 16.93 -7.19 8.26
N ASN A 64 17.07 -8.50 8.04
CA ASN A 64 17.31 -9.46 9.12
C ASN A 64 18.68 -9.27 9.81
N VAL A 65 19.70 -8.83 9.07
CA VAL A 65 21.04 -8.56 9.63
C VAL A 65 21.22 -7.11 10.10
N ALA A 66 20.31 -6.21 9.75
CA ALA A 66 20.36 -4.82 10.17
C ALA A 66 20.08 -4.70 11.68
N ARG A 67 20.94 -3.94 12.36
CA ARG A 67 20.74 -3.55 13.77
C ARG A 67 19.56 -2.59 13.88
N GLU A 68 18.95 -2.55 15.05
CA GLU A 68 17.91 -1.58 15.37
C GLU A 68 18.38 -0.13 15.12
N GLY A 69 17.45 0.70 14.67
CA GLY A 69 17.69 2.08 14.27
C GLY A 69 17.35 2.36 12.79
N GLU A 70 17.75 3.54 12.33
CA GLU A 70 17.27 4.16 11.08
C GLU A 70 17.42 3.27 9.84
N VAL A 71 18.52 2.50 9.75
CA VAL A 71 18.75 1.59 8.61
C VAL A 71 17.70 0.49 8.56
N ARG A 72 17.38 -0.14 9.70
CA ARG A 72 16.38 -1.21 9.78
C ARG A 72 14.97 -0.66 9.54
N GLU A 73 14.68 0.52 10.04
CA GLU A 73 13.39 1.20 9.84
C GLU A 73 13.17 1.57 8.38
N LYS A 74 14.21 2.10 7.70
CA LYS A 74 14.16 2.38 6.27
C LYS A 74 13.97 1.10 5.45
N LEU A 75 14.68 0.02 5.78
CA LEU A 75 14.49 -1.28 5.13
C LEU A 75 13.07 -1.82 5.36
N ALA A 76 12.50 -1.61 6.56
CA ALA A 76 11.12 -1.96 6.85
C ALA A 76 10.16 -1.17 5.95
N TYR A 77 10.36 0.13 5.78
CA TYR A 77 9.54 0.93 4.88
C TYR A 77 9.56 0.41 3.43
N GLU A 78 10.75 0.11 2.91
CA GLU A 78 10.94 -0.46 1.56
C GLU A 78 10.24 -1.82 1.42
N LEU A 79 10.33 -2.68 2.44
CA LEU A 79 9.60 -3.95 2.48
C LEU A 79 8.09 -3.70 2.49
N GLY A 80 7.61 -2.76 3.31
CA GLY A 80 6.20 -2.36 3.39
C GLY A 80 5.64 -1.94 2.03
N ILE A 81 6.35 -1.09 1.28
CA ILE A 81 5.96 -0.68 -0.07
C ILE A 81 5.80 -1.91 -0.98
N ARG A 82 6.84 -2.76 -1.03
CA ARG A 82 6.91 -3.88 -1.97
C ARG A 82 5.88 -4.97 -1.66
N TYR A 83 5.71 -5.31 -0.39
CA TYR A 83 4.68 -6.26 0.04
C TYR A 83 3.28 -5.73 -0.27
N TYR A 84 3.00 -4.45 0.01
CA TYR A 84 1.68 -3.89 -0.28
C TYR A 84 1.41 -3.82 -1.78
N GLN A 85 2.38 -3.36 -2.57
CA GLN A 85 2.27 -3.32 -4.03
C GLN A 85 2.01 -4.69 -4.64
N ALA A 86 2.61 -5.75 -4.08
CA ALA A 86 2.41 -7.14 -4.51
C ALA A 86 1.13 -7.78 -3.95
N SER A 87 0.42 -7.15 -3.02
CA SER A 87 -0.85 -7.65 -2.49
C SER A 87 -1.99 -7.54 -3.51
N CYS A 88 -3.13 -8.16 -3.23
CA CYS A 88 -4.34 -8.03 -4.06
C CYS A 88 -4.88 -6.58 -4.11
N TYR A 89 -4.52 -5.75 -3.12
CA TYR A 89 -4.92 -4.34 -3.05
C TYR A 89 -3.96 -3.39 -3.77
N GLY A 90 -2.72 -3.82 -4.03
CA GLY A 90 -1.70 -3.03 -4.70
C GLY A 90 -1.88 -2.90 -6.22
N ASP A 91 -1.06 -2.04 -6.83
CA ASP A 91 -1.04 -1.88 -8.29
C ASP A 91 -0.29 -3.05 -8.95
N CYS A 92 0.73 -3.59 -8.28
CA CYS A 92 1.54 -4.71 -8.75
C CYS A 92 1.03 -6.09 -8.30
N TRP A 93 -0.29 -6.22 -8.12
CA TRP A 93 -0.98 -7.48 -7.76
C TRP A 93 -0.57 -8.67 -8.65
N TYR A 94 -0.21 -8.42 -9.91
CA TYR A 94 0.21 -9.43 -10.88
C TYR A 94 1.48 -10.17 -10.47
N LEU A 95 2.22 -9.69 -9.46
CA LEU A 95 3.39 -10.39 -8.93
C LEU A 95 2.98 -11.68 -8.21
N THR A 96 1.89 -11.65 -7.45
CA THR A 96 1.40 -12.78 -6.65
C THR A 96 0.22 -13.49 -7.31
N HIS A 97 -0.56 -12.79 -8.15
CA HIS A 97 -1.76 -13.33 -8.78
C HIS A 97 -1.66 -13.36 -10.31
N TYR A 98 -2.59 -14.08 -10.96
CA TYR A 98 -2.74 -14.13 -12.43
C TYR A 98 -4.03 -13.45 -12.93
N GLY A 99 -4.89 -13.01 -12.00
CA GLY A 99 -6.07 -12.19 -12.28
C GLY A 99 -6.38 -11.30 -11.07
N LYS A 100 -7.20 -10.27 -11.28
CA LYS A 100 -7.67 -9.36 -10.24
C LYS A 100 -9.18 -9.18 -10.33
N SER A 101 -9.85 -9.25 -9.19
CA SER A 101 -11.26 -8.95 -8.97
C SER A 101 -11.39 -7.84 -7.92
N VAL A 102 -12.48 -7.09 -7.97
CA VAL A 102 -12.84 -6.09 -6.94
C VAL A 102 -13.15 -6.72 -5.58
N ALA A 103 -13.48 -8.01 -5.57
CA ALA A 103 -13.77 -8.78 -4.36
C ALA A 103 -12.57 -9.62 -3.88
N ASP A 104 -11.37 -9.42 -4.45
CA ASP A 104 -10.19 -10.18 -4.03
C ASP A 104 -9.75 -9.79 -2.62
N SER A 105 -9.35 -10.81 -1.88
CA SER A 105 -8.72 -10.73 -0.57
C SER A 105 -7.61 -11.79 -0.49
N ALA A 106 -6.79 -11.74 0.56
CA ALA A 106 -5.87 -12.83 0.85
C ALA A 106 -6.65 -14.14 1.02
N ARG A 107 -6.38 -15.14 0.17
CA ARG A 107 -7.12 -16.41 0.16
C ARG A 107 -6.61 -17.33 1.26
N THR A 108 -7.46 -18.25 1.70
CA THR A 108 -7.05 -19.28 2.67
C THR A 108 -5.86 -20.09 2.13
N GLY A 109 -4.76 -20.12 2.87
CA GLY A 109 -3.52 -20.79 2.47
C GLY A 109 -2.52 -19.91 1.72
N GLU A 110 -2.86 -18.65 1.45
CA GLU A 110 -1.94 -17.64 0.92
C GLU A 110 -1.44 -16.74 2.05
N ALA A 111 -0.24 -16.19 1.89
CA ALA A 111 0.25 -15.17 2.82
C ALA A 111 -0.55 -13.87 2.64
N ASP A 112 -0.91 -13.21 3.73
CA ASP A 112 -1.52 -11.88 3.67
C ASP A 112 -0.42 -10.82 3.50
N PHE A 113 -0.09 -10.53 2.24
CA PHE A 113 0.93 -9.54 1.88
C PHE A 113 0.60 -8.13 2.40
N ALA A 114 -0.69 -7.78 2.54
CA ALA A 114 -1.08 -6.47 3.05
C ALA A 114 -0.88 -6.38 4.57
N ALA A 115 -1.21 -7.43 5.31
CA ALA A 115 -0.92 -7.50 6.74
C ALA A 115 0.60 -7.48 7.01
N ILE A 116 1.38 -8.24 6.24
CA ILE A 116 2.85 -8.24 6.33
C ILE A 116 3.40 -6.82 6.07
N ALA A 117 2.88 -6.12 5.07
CA ALA A 117 3.29 -4.74 4.80
C ALA A 117 3.02 -3.81 5.99
N GLN A 118 1.85 -3.92 6.62
CA GLN A 118 1.52 -3.14 7.81
C GLN A 118 2.48 -3.40 8.96
N ASP A 119 2.91 -4.64 9.18
CA ASP A 119 3.84 -4.96 10.26
C ASP A 119 5.21 -4.32 10.04
N TYR A 120 5.72 -4.32 8.81
CA TYR A 120 6.94 -3.58 8.49
C TYR A 120 6.77 -2.06 8.64
N LEU A 121 5.62 -1.51 8.24
CA LEU A 121 5.34 -0.08 8.41
C LEU A 121 5.20 0.32 9.90
N LYS A 122 4.69 -0.57 10.76
CA LYS A 122 4.67 -0.37 12.23
C LYS A 122 6.06 -0.30 12.83
N VAL A 123 7.04 -1.03 12.27
CA VAL A 123 8.46 -0.88 12.63
C VAL A 123 8.99 0.45 12.12
N SER A 124 8.76 0.77 10.84
CA SER A 124 9.24 2.01 10.22
C SER A 124 8.74 3.28 10.91
N LYS A 125 7.49 3.31 11.39
CA LYS A 125 6.94 4.49 12.08
C LYS A 125 7.63 4.83 13.41
N GLN A 126 8.47 3.94 13.95
CA GLN A 126 9.25 4.22 15.16
C GLN A 126 10.50 5.06 14.89
N SER A 127 10.80 5.32 13.61
CA SER A 127 11.96 6.08 13.19
C SER A 127 12.06 7.47 13.82
N SER A 128 13.27 7.81 14.23
CA SER A 128 13.64 9.17 14.66
C SER A 128 13.70 10.15 13.50
N ASN A 129 13.89 9.67 12.26
CA ASN A 129 13.76 10.47 11.06
C ASN A 129 12.29 10.84 10.84
N LEU A 130 11.96 12.11 11.06
CA LEU A 130 10.59 12.63 11.04
C LEU A 130 9.90 12.43 9.69
N THR A 131 10.61 12.58 8.57
CA THR A 131 10.05 12.34 7.23
C THR A 131 9.67 10.88 7.03
N LEU A 132 10.55 9.95 7.43
CA LEU A 132 10.26 8.52 7.33
C LEU A 132 9.09 8.11 8.22
N ARG A 133 9.04 8.65 9.45
CA ARG A 133 7.94 8.42 10.39
C ARG A 133 6.62 8.94 9.84
N TYR A 134 6.61 10.18 9.33
CA TYR A 134 5.45 10.77 8.66
C TYR A 134 4.95 9.92 7.49
N HIS A 135 5.84 9.52 6.58
CA HIS A 135 5.48 8.66 5.44
C HIS A 135 4.90 7.31 5.89
N SER A 136 5.43 6.73 6.97
CA SER A 136 4.95 5.45 7.50
C SER A 136 3.58 5.57 8.16
N LEU A 137 3.33 6.67 8.88
CA LEU A 137 2.01 6.97 9.48
C LEU A 137 0.95 7.18 8.41
N TYR A 138 1.27 7.95 7.37
CA TYR A 138 0.39 8.17 6.22
C TYR A 138 0.15 6.87 5.43
N ALA A 139 1.17 6.02 5.29
CA ALA A 139 1.01 4.71 4.69
C ALA A 139 -0.02 3.87 5.46
N LEU A 140 0.18 3.69 6.77
CA LEU A 140 -0.70 2.91 7.64
C LEU A 140 -2.14 3.42 7.64
N SER A 141 -2.32 4.74 7.61
CA SER A 141 -3.65 5.36 7.57
C SER A 141 -4.35 5.15 6.21
N SER A 142 -3.59 4.98 5.14
CA SER A 142 -4.11 4.78 3.78
C SER A 142 -4.41 3.32 3.44
N ILE A 143 -3.73 2.37 4.09
CA ILE A 143 -3.79 0.93 3.76
C ILE A 143 -4.49 0.07 4.82
N GLY A 144 -5.11 0.69 5.83
CA GLY A 144 -5.80 -0.03 6.90
C GLY A 144 -6.82 -1.02 6.33
N ILE A 145 -6.69 -2.29 6.70
CA ILE A 145 -7.53 -3.40 6.21
C ILE A 145 -8.96 -3.24 6.75
N ASP A 146 -9.09 -2.63 7.93
CA ASP A 146 -10.33 -2.31 8.60
C ASP A 146 -10.57 -0.79 8.63
N PRO A 147 -11.74 -0.33 8.14
CA PRO A 147 -11.96 1.09 7.93
C PRO A 147 -12.11 1.87 9.26
N TRP A 148 -11.72 3.15 9.27
CA TRP A 148 -11.85 4.03 10.44
C TRP A 148 -13.29 4.39 10.79
N PHE A 149 -14.23 4.20 9.85
CA PHE A 149 -15.66 4.33 10.07
C PHE A 149 -16.44 3.33 9.22
N LYS A 150 -17.69 3.09 9.59
CA LYS A 150 -18.68 2.40 8.77
C LYS A 150 -19.87 3.31 8.53
N ILE A 151 -20.51 3.16 7.39
CA ILE A 151 -21.80 3.77 7.12
C ILE A 151 -22.88 2.89 7.74
N SER A 152 -23.73 3.50 8.55
CA SER A 152 -24.94 2.91 9.12
C SER A 152 -26.12 3.82 8.80
N TYR A 153 -27.35 3.33 8.97
CA TYR A 153 -28.56 4.13 8.83
C TYR A 153 -29.31 4.19 10.16
N ASP A 154 -29.86 5.35 10.49
CA ASP A 154 -30.76 5.48 11.64
C ASP A 154 -32.17 4.97 11.32
N ALA A 155 -33.07 5.01 12.31
CA ALA A 155 -34.45 4.56 12.14
C ALA A 155 -35.24 5.34 11.07
N ASN A 156 -34.75 6.51 10.64
CA ASN A 156 -35.35 7.35 9.61
C ASN A 156 -34.60 7.22 8.27
N TRP A 157 -33.72 6.22 8.11
CA TRP A 157 -32.89 6.01 6.93
C TRP A 157 -31.89 7.12 6.62
N ASN A 158 -31.53 7.95 7.61
CA ASN A 158 -30.45 8.91 7.43
C ASN A 158 -29.11 8.21 7.59
N GLU A 159 -28.18 8.49 6.67
CA GLU A 159 -26.80 8.00 6.73
C GLU A 159 -26.08 8.56 7.97
N GLN A 160 -25.48 7.67 8.76
CA GLN A 160 -24.66 7.99 9.91
C GLN A 160 -23.29 7.31 9.79
N LYS A 161 -22.24 8.06 10.13
CA LYS A 161 -20.87 7.52 10.21
C LYS A 161 -20.60 7.00 11.60
N LEU A 162 -20.50 5.69 11.73
CA LEU A 162 -20.10 5.03 12.97
C LEU A 162 -18.57 4.87 12.99
N LEU A 163 -17.90 5.70 13.78
CA LEU A 163 -16.46 5.58 14.00
C LEU A 163 -16.11 4.20 14.54
N GLN A 164 -14.92 3.71 14.18
CA GLN A 164 -14.38 2.44 14.64
C GLN A 164 -13.08 2.68 15.42
N PRO A 165 -13.13 3.14 16.69
CA PRO A 165 -11.90 3.46 17.44
C PRO A 165 -10.93 2.28 17.62
N GLN A 166 -11.46 1.06 17.55
CA GLN A 166 -10.70 -0.19 17.64
C GLN A 166 -9.97 -0.52 16.33
N SER A 167 -10.30 0.13 15.21
CA SER A 167 -9.74 -0.25 13.92
C SER A 167 -8.31 0.25 13.76
N ALA A 168 -7.48 -0.53 13.05
CA ALA A 168 -6.09 -0.16 12.81
C ALA A 168 -6.00 1.14 12.01
N GLN A 169 -6.92 1.34 11.06
CA GLN A 169 -6.98 2.60 10.32
C GLN A 169 -7.31 3.79 11.22
N TYR A 170 -8.27 3.67 12.14
CA TYR A 170 -8.60 4.77 13.07
C TYR A 170 -7.40 5.15 13.92
N GLN A 171 -6.72 4.16 14.50
CA GLN A 171 -5.54 4.38 15.34
C GLN A 171 -4.40 5.04 14.54
N ALA A 172 -4.14 4.58 13.31
CA ALA A 172 -3.16 5.19 12.43
C ALA A 172 -3.54 6.63 12.05
N MET A 173 -4.81 6.92 11.76
CA MET A 173 -5.31 8.26 11.47
C MET A 173 -5.16 9.20 12.68
N MET A 174 -5.43 8.71 13.89
CA MET A 174 -5.27 9.48 15.12
C MET A 174 -3.80 9.81 15.39
N GLU A 175 -2.90 8.82 15.31
CA GLU A 175 -1.46 9.04 15.44
C GLU A 175 -0.95 10.02 14.37
N TRP A 176 -1.40 9.89 13.13
CA TRP A 176 -1.02 10.77 12.04
C TRP A 176 -1.51 12.21 12.22
N SER A 177 -2.76 12.40 12.69
CA SER A 177 -3.30 13.72 13.04
C SER A 177 -2.46 14.38 14.15
N GLN A 178 -2.14 13.64 15.22
CA GLN A 178 -1.32 14.15 16.32
C GLN A 178 0.09 14.55 15.83
N PHE A 179 0.74 13.67 15.06
CA PHE A 179 2.05 13.95 14.48
C PHE A 179 2.02 15.20 13.60
N SER A 180 1.00 15.34 12.76
CA SER A 180 0.86 16.47 11.84
C SER A 180 0.68 17.81 12.56
N ARG A 181 0.03 17.80 13.73
CA ARG A 181 -0.10 19.00 14.57
C ARG A 181 1.20 19.35 15.30
N GLN A 182 2.00 18.35 15.66
CA GLN A 182 3.27 18.54 16.37
C GLN A 182 4.43 18.96 15.44
N HIS A 183 4.40 18.51 14.18
CA HIS A 183 5.47 18.73 13.20
C HIS A 183 4.94 19.31 11.87
N PRO A 184 4.26 20.47 11.89
CA PRO A 184 3.62 21.04 10.70
C PRO A 184 4.60 21.32 9.55
N GLU A 185 5.88 21.53 9.84
CA GLU A 185 6.96 21.78 8.87
C GLU A 185 7.37 20.56 8.05
N ILE A 186 7.13 19.35 8.54
CA ILE A 186 7.50 18.09 7.88
C ILE A 186 6.36 17.55 7.01
N VAL A 187 5.11 17.91 7.33
CA VAL A 187 3.95 17.45 6.58
C VAL A 187 3.92 18.14 5.21
N ASP A 188 3.94 17.36 4.14
CA ASP A 188 3.90 17.92 2.80
C ASP A 188 2.54 18.58 2.49
N GLN A 189 2.53 19.46 1.48
CA GLN A 189 1.29 20.09 1.00
C GLN A 189 0.30 19.08 0.39
N TYR A 190 0.76 17.89 0.00
CA TYR A 190 -0.03 16.88 -0.69
C TYR A 190 -0.97 16.17 0.29
N THR A 191 -0.50 15.79 1.47
CA THR A 191 -1.32 15.09 2.47
C THR A 191 -2.09 16.03 3.40
N THR A 192 -1.63 17.26 3.62
CA THR A 192 -2.44 18.33 4.26
C THR A 192 -3.66 18.75 3.43
N ARG A 193 -3.67 18.42 2.13
CA ARG A 193 -4.84 18.55 1.25
C ARG A 193 -5.65 17.26 1.13
N CYS A 194 -5.22 16.17 1.76
CA CYS A 194 -5.99 14.93 1.76
C CYS A 194 -7.32 15.16 2.48
N ASP A 195 -8.41 15.12 1.73
CA ASP A 195 -9.77 15.27 2.25
C ASP A 195 -10.07 14.27 3.36
N VAL A 196 -9.38 13.12 3.35
CA VAL A 196 -9.56 12.03 4.32
C VAL A 196 -9.12 12.43 5.73
N LEU A 197 -7.95 13.07 5.91
CA LEU A 197 -7.51 13.52 7.24
C LEU A 197 -8.40 14.64 7.77
N LYS A 198 -8.74 15.63 6.93
CA LYS A 198 -9.66 16.70 7.32
C LYS A 198 -11.04 16.16 7.66
N GLN A 199 -11.52 15.18 6.92
CA GLN A 199 -12.78 14.51 7.20
C GLN A 199 -12.71 13.77 8.52
N PHE A 200 -11.65 13.02 8.78
CA PHE A 200 -11.43 12.34 10.05
C PHE A 200 -11.44 13.33 11.22
N GLU A 201 -10.66 14.41 11.14
CA GLU A 201 -10.57 15.43 12.19
C GLU A 201 -11.89 16.17 12.46
N LYS A 202 -12.77 16.30 11.46
CA LYS A 202 -14.12 16.86 11.64
C LYS A 202 -15.09 15.92 12.36
N ASN A 203 -14.78 14.62 12.39
CA ASN A 203 -15.62 13.59 13.00
C ASN A 203 -15.04 13.10 14.34
N LEU A 204 -13.88 13.60 14.78
CA LEU A 204 -13.39 13.44 16.15
C LEU A 204 -14.18 14.31 17.13
#